data_AF-A0A800C8C6-F1
#
_entry.id   AF-A0A800C8C6-F1
#
_cell.length_a   1.000
_cell.length_b   1.000
_cell.length_c   1.000
_cell.angle_alpha   90.00
_cell.angle_beta   90.00
_cell.angle_gamma   90.00
#
_symmetry.space_group_name_H-M   'P 1'
#
loop_
_entity.id
_entity.type
_entity.pdbx_description
1 polymer ?
#
loop_
_entity_poly.entity_id
_entity_poly.type
_entity_poly.pdbx_seq_one_letter_code
_entity_poly.pdbx_strand_id
1 'polypeptide(L)'
;MPAGRHYFRAAILSIAIAWGKRNVSNLCRQLDQRGFRPRERFNNFFLKGRWSPVNELQKKAYELLEKSGLRKGDVIEIFIDDTKKNKRGKKMAAISKFFDPTTLSVRNLFFRKKKQRCSFLRGERESTFTYVDADWLDVKGIGRLHLVLSRKRNKPGILGIVTDDPSLSASEIIEVYGQRWHIEVFFKDAKQLLGLGQYQNGTCHSAVTHLHLVCFAYALLTHVAIERDRAQGKRKKHPCLSACLPGQQENFKTSFAAWPGKTSPIT
;
A
#
# COMPACT_ATOMS: atom_id res chain seq x y z
N MET A 1 3.26 34.30 15.09
CA MET A 1 3.39 33.60 13.78
C MET A 1 4.58 32.60 13.60
N PRO A 2 5.24 32.02 14.62
CA PRO A 2 6.15 30.86 14.39
C PRO A 2 5.51 29.48 14.66
N ALA A 3 4.52 29.38 15.54
CA ALA A 3 4.13 28.10 16.16
C ALA A 3 3.66 27.01 15.18
N GLY A 4 2.92 27.36 14.12
CA GLY A 4 2.33 26.38 13.21
C GLY A 4 3.34 25.59 12.39
N ARG A 5 4.40 26.24 11.87
CA ARG A 5 5.44 25.58 11.06
C ARG A 5 6.33 24.67 11.91
N HIS A 6 6.74 25.14 13.09
CA HIS A 6 7.53 24.31 14.00
C HIS A 6 6.73 23.11 14.50
N TYR A 7 5.44 23.30 14.80
CA TYR A 7 4.57 22.22 15.24
C TYR A 7 4.25 21.21 14.14
N PHE A 8 4.03 21.65 12.89
CA PHE A 8 3.89 20.74 11.74
C PHE A 8 5.16 19.88 11.56
N ARG A 9 6.34 20.50 11.54
CA ARG A 9 7.62 19.77 11.43
C ARG A 9 7.80 18.77 12.57
N ALA A 10 7.55 19.21 13.81
CA ALA A 10 7.63 18.35 14.98
C ALA A 10 6.64 17.18 14.91
N ALA A 11 5.38 17.43 14.50
CA ALA A 11 4.37 16.39 14.37
C ALA A 11 4.75 15.35 13.31
N ILE A 12 5.25 15.79 12.15
CA ILE A 12 5.72 14.91 11.09
C ILE A 12 6.92 14.08 11.53
N LEU A 13 7.94 14.72 12.12
CA LEU A 13 9.13 14.02 12.62
C LEU A 13 8.76 13.02 13.72
N SER A 14 7.88 13.40 14.63
CA SER A 14 7.39 12.49 15.66
C SER A 14 6.55 11.36 15.09
N ILE A 15 5.73 11.55 14.04
CA ILE A 15 5.04 10.44 13.36
C ILE A 15 6.06 9.49 12.70
N ALA A 16 7.11 10.04 12.09
CA ALA A 16 8.16 9.28 11.43
C ALA A 16 9.06 8.52 12.41
N ILE A 17 9.33 9.08 13.60
CA ILE A 17 10.23 8.51 14.62
C ILE A 17 9.48 7.63 15.63
N ALA A 18 8.23 7.96 15.96
CA ALA A 18 7.42 7.20 16.93
C ALA A 18 6.89 5.91 16.30
N TRP A 19 7.79 4.96 16.09
CA TRP A 19 7.48 3.62 15.61
C TRP A 19 6.65 2.81 16.62
N GLY A 20 5.61 2.11 16.16
CA GLY A 20 4.94 1.05 16.91
C GLY A 20 3.50 1.33 17.42
N LYS A 21 3.03 0.48 18.35
CA LYS A 21 1.67 0.55 18.91
C LYS A 21 1.50 1.82 19.74
N ARG A 22 0.31 2.46 19.66
CA ARG A 22 -0.02 3.73 20.33
C ARG A 22 0.79 4.93 19.82
N ASN A 23 1.09 4.98 18.51
CA ASN A 23 1.84 6.07 17.87
C ASN A 23 1.24 7.44 18.23
N VAL A 24 -0.08 7.62 18.13
CA VAL A 24 -0.74 8.88 18.52
C VAL A 24 -0.48 9.27 19.98
N SER A 25 -0.46 8.31 20.92
CA SER A 25 -0.14 8.59 22.33
C SER A 25 1.34 8.93 22.53
N ASN A 26 2.25 8.31 21.78
CA ASN A 26 3.68 8.61 21.81
C ASN A 26 3.97 10.00 21.20
N LEU A 27 3.30 10.33 20.11
CA LEU A 27 3.31 11.63 19.45
C LEU A 27 2.87 12.74 20.42
N CYS A 28 1.76 12.54 21.11
CA CYS A 28 1.29 13.45 22.17
C CYS A 28 2.35 13.63 23.28
N ARG A 29 3.06 12.56 23.68
CA ARG A 29 4.12 12.66 24.70
C ARG A 29 5.33 13.47 24.23
N GLN A 30 5.74 13.30 22.98
CA GLN A 30 6.92 13.97 22.41
C GLN A 30 6.68 15.46 22.12
N LEU A 31 5.47 15.83 21.70
CA LEU A 31 5.14 17.20 21.30
C LEU A 31 4.95 18.18 22.48
N ASP A 32 4.98 17.69 23.72
CA ASP A 32 4.39 18.40 24.86
C ASP A 32 5.37 18.82 25.95
N GLN A 33 6.64 19.04 25.61
CA GLN A 33 7.63 19.65 26.52
C GLN A 33 7.30 21.11 26.92
N ARG A 34 6.07 21.60 26.71
CA ARG A 34 5.69 23.04 26.81
C ARG A 34 4.39 23.32 27.59
N GLY A 35 3.95 22.46 28.51
CA GLY A 35 2.99 22.82 29.57
C GLY A 35 1.50 23.01 29.21
N PHE A 36 1.00 22.49 28.08
CA PHE A 36 -0.45 22.44 27.78
C PHE A 36 -0.96 20.99 27.83
N ARG A 37 -2.29 20.75 27.82
CA ARG A 37 -2.82 19.39 27.72
C ARG A 37 -2.58 18.82 26.30
N PRO A 38 -2.02 17.59 26.15
CA PRO A 38 -1.56 17.08 24.85
C PRO A 38 -2.67 16.99 23.81
N ARG A 39 -3.89 16.64 24.25
CA ARG A 39 -5.04 16.41 23.38
C ARG A 39 -5.57 17.69 22.74
N GLU A 40 -5.54 18.82 23.45
CA GLU A 40 -6.13 20.07 22.96
C GLU A 40 -5.30 20.71 21.85
N ARG A 41 -3.97 20.78 22.01
CA ARG A 41 -3.08 21.29 20.95
C ARG A 41 -3.08 20.40 19.72
N PHE A 42 -3.04 19.09 19.93
CA PHE A 42 -3.11 18.13 18.83
C PHE A 42 -4.41 18.31 18.04
N ASN A 43 -5.55 18.35 18.73
CA ASN A 43 -6.85 18.58 18.10
C ASN A 43 -6.93 19.94 17.39
N ASN A 44 -6.43 21.02 18.02
CA ASN A 44 -6.38 22.33 17.40
C ASN A 44 -5.51 22.35 16.13
N PHE A 45 -4.44 21.56 16.06
CA PHE A 45 -3.64 21.46 14.84
C PHE A 45 -4.42 20.86 13.67
N PHE A 46 -5.22 19.82 13.92
CA PHE A 46 -6.07 19.20 12.89
C PHE A 46 -7.34 19.97 12.55
N LEU A 47 -7.83 20.81 13.46
CA LEU A 47 -9.08 21.56 13.29
C LEU A 47 -8.86 23.00 12.83
N LYS A 48 -7.79 23.64 13.32
CA LYS A 48 -7.54 25.08 13.20
C LYS A 48 -6.14 25.38 12.64
N GLY A 49 -5.41 24.35 12.20
CA GLY A 49 -4.07 24.50 11.64
C GLY A 49 -4.09 25.43 10.42
N ARG A 50 -3.23 26.45 10.42
CA ARG A 50 -3.06 27.37 9.30
C ARG A 50 -2.03 26.84 8.28
N TRP A 51 -2.30 25.65 7.73
CA TRP A 51 -1.50 25.03 6.66
C TRP A 51 -2.44 24.26 5.72
N SER A 52 -2.05 24.10 4.44
CA SER A 52 -2.83 23.32 3.47
C SER A 52 -2.24 21.91 3.34
N PRO A 53 -2.96 20.86 3.81
CA PRO A 53 -2.43 19.50 3.76
C PRO A 53 -2.19 18.98 2.34
N VAL A 54 -3.05 19.36 1.41
CA VAL A 54 -2.94 19.00 -0.01
C VAL A 54 -1.68 19.61 -0.62
N ASN A 55 -1.47 20.91 -0.41
CA ASN A 55 -0.35 21.63 -1.03
C ASN A 55 1.00 21.14 -0.50
N GLU A 56 1.11 20.87 0.80
CA GLU A 56 2.37 20.38 1.38
C GLU A 56 2.70 18.96 0.89
N LEU A 57 1.72 18.07 0.82
CA LEU A 57 1.92 16.72 0.26
C LEU A 57 2.28 16.78 -1.23
N GLN A 58 1.63 17.64 -2.00
CA GLN A 58 1.92 17.86 -3.41
C GLN A 58 3.36 18.34 -3.64
N LYS A 59 3.83 19.32 -2.86
CA LYS A 59 5.22 19.79 -2.93
C LYS A 59 6.21 18.65 -2.68
N LYS A 60 5.96 17.82 -1.66
CA LYS A 60 6.82 16.67 -1.36
C LYS A 60 6.80 15.61 -2.47
N ALA A 61 5.64 15.39 -3.09
CA ALA A 61 5.51 14.49 -4.23
C ALA A 61 6.33 14.99 -5.43
N TYR A 62 6.28 16.28 -5.76
CA TYR A 62 7.12 16.85 -6.82
C TYR A 62 8.62 16.72 -6.52
N GLU A 63 9.05 16.98 -5.29
CA GLU A 63 10.45 16.80 -4.90
C GLU A 63 10.90 15.33 -5.06
N LEU A 64 10.04 14.36 -4.73
CA LEU A 64 10.32 12.94 -4.96
C LEU A 64 10.42 12.60 -6.45
N LEU A 65 9.53 13.18 -7.28
CA LEU A 65 9.55 12.98 -8.74
C LEU A 65 10.81 13.57 -9.37
N GLU A 66 11.19 14.79 -9.01
CA GLU A 66 12.42 15.43 -9.47
C GLU A 66 13.65 14.59 -9.09
N LYS A 67 13.71 14.16 -7.83
CA LYS A 67 14.80 13.32 -7.35
C LYS A 67 14.80 11.94 -7.98
N SER A 68 13.69 11.42 -8.45
CA SER A 68 13.63 10.10 -9.08
C SER A 68 14.50 10.03 -10.35
N GLY A 69 14.82 11.19 -10.96
CA GLY A 69 15.73 11.31 -12.09
C GLY A 69 15.11 10.87 -13.41
N LEU A 70 13.79 11.00 -13.50
CA LEU A 70 12.98 10.75 -14.70
C LEU A 70 13.45 11.66 -15.85
N ARG A 71 13.50 11.09 -17.04
CA ARG A 71 13.84 11.77 -18.28
C ARG A 71 12.61 11.88 -19.17
N LYS A 72 12.63 12.85 -20.08
CA LYS A 72 11.61 12.94 -21.13
C LYS A 72 11.61 11.64 -21.93
N GLY A 73 10.46 10.95 -21.97
CA GLY A 73 10.30 9.65 -22.61
C GLY A 73 10.28 8.45 -21.64
N ASP A 74 10.58 8.65 -20.35
CA ASP A 74 10.42 7.58 -19.36
C ASP A 74 8.93 7.28 -19.13
N VAL A 75 8.59 6.00 -19.06
CA VAL A 75 7.22 5.54 -18.77
C VAL A 75 7.01 5.55 -17.25
N ILE A 76 5.94 6.21 -16.80
CA ILE A 76 5.52 6.20 -15.38
C ILE A 76 4.26 5.35 -15.27
N GLU A 77 4.39 4.21 -14.60
CA GLU A 77 3.24 3.37 -14.27
C GLU A 77 2.54 3.89 -13.01
N ILE A 78 1.27 4.27 -13.14
CA ILE A 78 0.45 4.74 -12.02
C ILE A 78 -0.55 3.65 -11.66
N PHE A 79 -0.36 3.04 -10.49
CA PHE A 79 -1.29 2.06 -9.96
C PHE A 79 -2.42 2.75 -9.20
N ILE A 80 -3.61 2.76 -9.79
CA ILE A 80 -4.84 3.19 -9.12
C ILE A 80 -5.59 1.94 -8.69
N ASP A 81 -5.93 1.86 -7.41
CA ASP A 81 -6.63 0.71 -6.87
C ASP A 81 -7.98 1.09 -6.26
N ASP A 82 -9.05 0.67 -6.92
CA ASP A 82 -10.40 0.67 -6.35
C ASP A 82 -10.68 -0.70 -5.70
N THR A 83 -10.05 -0.96 -4.54
CA THR A 83 -10.41 -2.16 -3.78
C THR A 83 -11.81 -2.00 -3.18
N LYS A 84 -12.81 -2.56 -3.86
CA LYS A 84 -14.13 -2.81 -3.27
C LYS A 84 -14.03 -3.92 -2.22
N LYS A 85 -13.92 -3.54 -0.95
CA LYS A 85 -14.18 -4.48 0.15
C LYS A 85 -15.67 -4.64 0.32
N ASN A 86 -16.17 -5.87 0.21
CA ASN A 86 -17.51 -6.22 0.66
C ASN A 86 -17.63 -5.89 2.16
N LYS A 87 -18.14 -4.71 2.49
CA LYS A 87 -18.47 -4.30 3.85
C LYS A 87 -19.96 -4.55 4.05
N ARG A 88 -20.30 -5.49 4.93
CA ARG A 88 -21.66 -5.64 5.46
C ARG A 88 -21.71 -5.01 6.84
N GLY A 89 -22.56 -4.01 7.01
CA GLY A 89 -22.95 -3.46 8.32
C GLY A 89 -24.44 -3.66 8.54
N LYS A 90 -24.86 -4.00 9.76
CA LYS A 90 -26.29 -4.16 10.11
C LYS A 90 -27.13 -2.89 9.88
N LYS A 91 -26.49 -1.71 9.80
CA LYS A 91 -27.12 -0.39 9.59
C LYS A 91 -26.39 0.38 8.48
N MET A 92 -26.50 -0.04 7.23
CA MET A 92 -26.03 0.75 6.09
C MET A 92 -27.21 1.07 5.17
N ALA A 93 -27.52 2.37 5.05
CA ALA A 93 -28.64 2.89 4.26
C ALA A 93 -28.44 2.83 2.73
N ALA A 94 -27.26 2.38 2.26
CA ALA A 94 -26.90 2.34 0.84
C ALA A 94 -26.31 0.98 0.45
N ILE A 95 -27.07 -0.10 0.69
CA ILE A 95 -26.72 -1.43 0.15
C ILE A 95 -27.40 -1.57 -1.21
N SER A 96 -26.66 -1.31 -2.30
CA SER A 96 -27.08 -1.67 -3.64
C SER A 96 -26.53 -3.05 -4.01
N LYS A 97 -27.37 -3.91 -4.60
CA LYS A 97 -26.91 -5.15 -5.25
C LYS A 97 -26.20 -4.75 -6.55
N PHE A 98 -24.91 -5.01 -6.63
CA PHE A 98 -24.14 -4.87 -7.87
C PHE A 98 -23.94 -6.26 -8.46
N PHE A 99 -24.27 -6.43 -9.74
CA PHE A 99 -24.05 -7.69 -10.45
C PHE A 99 -22.57 -7.82 -10.79
N ASP A 100 -21.92 -8.87 -10.29
CA ASP A 100 -20.55 -9.21 -10.64
C ASP A 100 -20.59 -10.32 -11.72
N PRO A 101 -20.34 -9.98 -13.01
CA PRO A 101 -20.40 -10.96 -14.09
C PRO A 101 -19.25 -12.00 -14.03
N THR A 102 -18.30 -11.86 -13.10
CA THR A 102 -17.06 -12.63 -13.07
C THR A 102 -17.13 -13.91 -12.23
N THR A 103 -18.20 -14.21 -11.49
CA THR A 103 -18.09 -15.23 -10.41
C THR A 103 -18.29 -16.69 -10.86
N LEU A 104 -19.13 -16.96 -11.86
CA LEU A 104 -19.45 -18.34 -12.30
C LEU A 104 -18.88 -18.69 -13.68
N SER A 105 -18.89 -17.77 -14.64
CA SER A 105 -18.36 -17.98 -16.00
C SER A 105 -16.83 -18.13 -16.02
N VAL A 106 -16.14 -17.29 -15.26
CA VAL A 106 -14.66 -17.23 -15.18
C VAL A 106 -14.07 -18.52 -14.59
N ARG A 107 -14.70 -19.05 -13.54
CA ARG A 107 -14.22 -20.27 -12.89
C ARG A 107 -14.26 -21.46 -13.86
N ASN A 108 -15.37 -21.64 -14.57
CA ASN A 108 -15.51 -22.69 -15.57
C ASN A 108 -14.53 -22.50 -16.74
N LEU A 109 -14.37 -21.26 -17.21
CA LEU A 109 -13.44 -20.94 -18.29
C LEU A 109 -11.98 -21.29 -17.96
N PHE A 110 -11.55 -20.99 -16.73
CA PHE A 110 -10.20 -21.31 -16.24
C PHE A 110 -9.91 -22.82 -16.23
N PHE A 111 -10.89 -23.65 -15.87
CA PHE A 111 -10.68 -25.09 -15.82
C PHE A 111 -10.70 -25.74 -17.21
N ARG A 112 -11.49 -25.19 -18.15
CA ARG A 112 -11.67 -25.74 -19.52
C ARG A 112 -10.53 -25.40 -20.48
N LYS A 113 -9.96 -24.19 -20.40
CA LYS A 113 -8.90 -23.75 -21.33
C LYS A 113 -7.52 -24.31 -20.94
N LYS A 114 -6.61 -24.30 -21.92
CA LYS A 114 -5.19 -24.67 -21.75
C LYS A 114 -4.53 -23.73 -20.75
N LYS A 115 -3.83 -24.32 -19.77
CA LYS A 115 -3.18 -23.58 -18.69
C LYS A 115 -1.71 -23.35 -19.03
N GLN A 116 -1.22 -22.17 -18.72
CA GLN A 116 0.18 -21.77 -18.81
C GLN A 116 0.70 -21.42 -17.42
N ARG A 117 2.02 -21.27 -17.30
CA ARG A 117 2.68 -20.92 -16.03
C ARG A 117 3.65 -19.79 -16.27
N CYS A 118 3.71 -18.87 -15.33
CA CYS A 118 4.74 -17.85 -15.24
C CYS A 118 5.20 -17.71 -13.79
N SER A 119 6.41 -17.19 -13.64
CA SER A 119 7.04 -16.92 -12.35
C SER A 119 7.72 -15.56 -12.44
N PHE A 120 7.57 -14.78 -11.38
CA PHE A 120 8.24 -13.48 -11.28
C PHE A 120 8.98 -13.40 -9.95
N LEU A 121 10.17 -12.79 -9.96
CA LEU A 121 10.90 -12.48 -8.74
C LEU A 121 10.28 -11.25 -8.08
N ARG A 122 10.01 -11.37 -6.78
CA ARG A 122 9.47 -10.30 -5.95
C ARG A 122 10.36 -10.14 -4.72
N GLY A 123 11.35 -9.26 -4.83
CA GLY A 123 12.47 -9.24 -3.90
C GLY A 123 13.19 -10.59 -3.94
N GLU A 124 13.37 -11.22 -2.78
CA GLU A 124 13.99 -12.55 -2.67
C GLU A 124 13.01 -13.71 -2.91
N ARG A 125 11.72 -13.43 -3.13
CA ARG A 125 10.69 -14.47 -3.24
C ARG A 125 10.17 -14.61 -4.66
N GLU A 126 10.20 -15.81 -5.18
CA GLU A 126 9.53 -16.15 -6.43
C GLU A 126 8.01 -16.28 -6.21
N SER A 127 7.22 -15.63 -7.07
CA SER A 127 5.77 -15.82 -7.14
C SER A 127 5.39 -16.54 -8.42
N THR A 128 4.96 -17.80 -8.29
CA THR A 128 4.48 -18.61 -9.41
C THR A 128 2.96 -18.51 -9.58
N PHE A 129 2.53 -18.36 -10.82
CA PHE A 129 1.14 -18.31 -11.24
C PHE A 129 0.86 -19.38 -12.29
N THR A 130 -0.31 -19.98 -12.20
CA THR A 130 -0.93 -20.71 -13.30
C THR A 130 -1.99 -19.80 -13.89
N TYR A 131 -2.03 -19.63 -15.21
CA TYR A 131 -2.97 -18.74 -15.85
C TYR A 131 -3.56 -19.31 -17.13
N VAL A 132 -4.64 -18.68 -17.57
CA VAL A 132 -5.33 -18.93 -18.83
C VAL A 132 -5.48 -17.58 -19.52
N ASP A 133 -4.99 -17.51 -20.75
CA ASP A 133 -5.34 -16.43 -21.67
C ASP A 133 -6.78 -16.64 -22.16
N ALA A 134 -7.69 -15.79 -21.68
CA ALA A 134 -9.11 -15.90 -21.98
C ALA A 134 -9.52 -15.15 -23.26
N ASP A 135 -8.55 -14.53 -23.97
CA ASP A 135 -8.74 -13.74 -25.19
C ASP A 135 -9.46 -12.40 -24.95
N TRP A 136 -9.63 -11.63 -26.01
CA TRP A 136 -10.34 -10.35 -26.03
C TRP A 136 -11.85 -10.53 -25.90
N LEU A 137 -12.47 -9.63 -25.15
CA LEU A 137 -13.90 -9.58 -24.87
C LEU A 137 -14.41 -8.16 -25.15
N ASP A 138 -15.55 -8.06 -25.85
CA ASP A 138 -16.26 -6.80 -25.97
C ASP A 138 -17.18 -6.59 -24.77
N VAL A 139 -16.86 -5.60 -23.94
CA VAL A 139 -17.63 -5.25 -22.75
C VAL A 139 -18.47 -4.01 -23.04
N LYS A 140 -19.80 -4.18 -23.03
CA LYS A 140 -20.75 -3.10 -23.30
C LYS A 140 -20.48 -1.89 -22.38
N GLY A 141 -20.27 -0.73 -22.98
CA GLY A 141 -20.02 0.53 -22.28
C GLY A 141 -18.57 0.75 -21.82
N ILE A 142 -17.67 -0.22 -22.01
CA ILE A 142 -16.24 -0.08 -21.71
C ILE A 142 -15.40 -0.22 -22.99
N GLY A 143 -15.73 -1.19 -23.85
CA GLY A 143 -14.99 -1.48 -25.08
C GLY A 143 -14.31 -2.85 -25.05
N ARG A 144 -13.34 -3.02 -25.94
CA ARG A 144 -12.62 -4.29 -26.13
C ARG A 144 -11.53 -4.44 -25.08
N LEU A 145 -11.56 -5.53 -24.31
CA LEU A 145 -10.64 -5.80 -23.20
C LEU A 145 -10.05 -7.21 -23.30
N HIS A 146 -8.76 -7.36 -23.06
CA HIS A 146 -8.08 -8.65 -22.97
C HIS A 146 -8.25 -9.23 -21.56
N LEU A 147 -8.87 -10.42 -21.44
CA LEU A 147 -9.06 -11.10 -20.16
C LEU A 147 -7.97 -12.15 -19.94
N VAL A 148 -7.33 -12.07 -18.77
CA VAL A 148 -6.40 -13.08 -18.27
C VAL A 148 -6.91 -13.61 -16.94
N LEU A 149 -7.00 -14.93 -16.82
CA LEU A 149 -7.42 -15.59 -15.59
C LEU A 149 -6.20 -16.18 -14.91
N SER A 150 -5.85 -15.70 -13.73
CA SER A 150 -4.66 -16.12 -12.99
C SER A 150 -5.02 -16.82 -11.68
N ARG A 151 -4.17 -17.76 -11.27
CA ARG A 151 -4.22 -18.42 -9.97
C ARG A 151 -2.81 -18.55 -9.41
N LYS A 152 -2.59 -17.98 -8.22
CA LYS A 152 -1.31 -18.10 -7.51
C LYS A 152 -1.15 -19.52 -6.94
N ARG A 153 0.03 -20.14 -7.06
CA ARG A 153 0.31 -21.56 -6.68
C ARG A 153 -0.24 -21.96 -5.30
N ASN A 154 -0.16 -21.07 -4.31
CA ASN A 154 -0.55 -21.34 -2.91
C ASN A 154 -1.86 -20.65 -2.50
N LYS A 155 -2.70 -20.26 -3.47
CA LYS A 155 -4.01 -19.64 -3.20
C LYS A 155 -5.11 -20.34 -4.01
N PRO A 156 -6.27 -20.61 -3.41
CA PRO A 156 -7.37 -21.29 -4.10
C PRO A 156 -8.14 -20.37 -5.07
N GLY A 157 -8.05 -19.05 -4.89
CA GLY A 157 -8.79 -18.07 -5.69
C GLY A 157 -8.25 -17.92 -7.11
N ILE A 158 -9.18 -17.87 -8.08
CA ILE A 158 -8.92 -17.44 -9.44
C ILE A 158 -9.21 -15.94 -9.49
N LEU A 159 -8.31 -15.18 -10.10
CA LEU A 159 -8.43 -13.75 -10.30
C LEU A 159 -8.53 -13.47 -11.79
N GLY A 160 -9.60 -12.80 -12.20
CA GLY A 160 -9.70 -12.21 -13.54
C GLY A 160 -9.01 -10.85 -13.56
N ILE A 161 -8.10 -10.66 -14.51
CA ILE A 161 -7.39 -9.42 -14.77
C ILE A 161 -7.77 -9.00 -16.19
N VAL A 162 -8.11 -7.73 -16.39
CA VAL A 162 -8.45 -7.18 -17.70
C VAL A 162 -7.52 -6.01 -18.02
N THR A 163 -7.16 -5.87 -19.29
CA THR A 163 -6.44 -4.71 -19.82
C THR A 163 -7.02 -4.32 -21.18
N ASP A 164 -6.95 -3.05 -21.54
CA ASP A 164 -7.20 -2.54 -22.90
C ASP A 164 -5.89 -2.38 -23.70
N ASP A 165 -4.73 -2.53 -23.06
CA ASP A 165 -3.41 -2.45 -23.70
C ASP A 165 -3.12 -3.70 -24.55
N PRO A 166 -3.05 -3.59 -25.88
CA PRO A 166 -2.81 -4.73 -26.77
C PRO A 166 -1.34 -5.13 -26.87
N SER A 167 -0.42 -4.34 -26.30
CA SER A 167 1.00 -4.62 -26.35
C SER A 167 1.45 -5.65 -25.31
N LEU A 168 0.63 -5.93 -24.30
CA LEU A 168 0.97 -6.80 -23.19
C LEU A 168 0.58 -8.25 -23.46
N SER A 169 1.52 -9.17 -23.27
CA SER A 169 1.22 -10.60 -23.19
C SER A 169 0.48 -10.97 -21.91
N ALA A 170 -0.17 -12.13 -21.88
CA ALA A 170 -0.87 -12.62 -20.70
C ALA A 170 0.03 -12.75 -19.45
N SER A 171 1.31 -13.08 -19.62
CA SER A 171 2.28 -13.07 -18.51
C SER A 171 2.60 -11.66 -18.03
N GLU A 172 2.81 -10.71 -18.94
CA GLU A 172 3.12 -9.32 -18.58
C GLU A 172 1.94 -8.65 -17.87
N ILE A 173 0.70 -8.93 -18.29
CA ILE A 173 -0.51 -8.48 -17.60
C ILE A 173 -0.50 -8.92 -16.13
N ILE A 174 -0.12 -10.17 -15.85
CA ILE A 174 -0.03 -10.70 -14.48
C ILE A 174 1.11 -10.03 -13.70
N GLU A 175 2.24 -9.78 -14.35
CA GLU A 175 3.40 -9.12 -13.74
C GLU A 175 3.08 -7.66 -13.34
N VAL A 176 2.52 -6.89 -14.27
CA VAL A 176 2.07 -5.51 -14.06
C VAL A 176 1.03 -5.46 -12.95
N TYR A 177 0.01 -6.32 -12.99
CA TYR A 177 -0.97 -6.40 -11.91
C TYR A 177 -0.33 -6.79 -10.56
N GLY A 178 0.73 -7.60 -10.57
CA GLY A 178 1.50 -7.99 -9.39
C GLY A 178 2.12 -6.83 -8.61
N GLN A 179 2.37 -5.70 -9.28
CA GLN A 179 2.87 -4.46 -8.69
C GLN A 179 1.84 -3.78 -7.77
N ARG A 180 0.53 -4.05 -7.94
CA ARG A 180 -0.56 -3.52 -7.08
C ARG A 180 -0.33 -3.76 -5.58
N TRP A 181 0.39 -4.82 -5.21
CA TRP A 181 0.70 -5.12 -3.81
C TRP A 181 1.52 -4.04 -3.09
N HIS A 182 2.23 -3.17 -3.81
CA HIS A 182 2.87 -1.99 -3.19
C HIS A 182 1.84 -1.12 -2.44
N ILE A 183 0.59 -1.07 -2.90
CA ILE A 183 -0.51 -0.37 -2.23
C ILE A 183 -0.87 -1.06 -0.90
N GLU A 184 -0.87 -2.40 -0.87
CA GLU A 184 -1.12 -3.15 0.36
C GLU A 184 0.00 -2.94 1.39
N VAL A 185 1.26 -2.90 0.94
CA VAL A 185 2.41 -2.56 1.78
C VAL A 185 2.26 -1.15 2.34
N PHE A 186 1.98 -0.15 1.49
CA PHE A 186 1.71 1.21 1.94
C PHE A 186 0.65 1.26 3.05
N PHE A 187 -0.52 0.63 2.84
CA PHE A 187 -1.58 0.65 3.85
C PHE A 187 -1.21 -0.13 5.11
N LYS A 188 -0.43 -1.20 5.00
CA LYS A 188 0.06 -1.96 6.16
C LYS A 188 1.00 -1.08 6.99
N ASP A 189 1.98 -0.48 6.35
CA ASP A 189 2.98 0.39 6.97
C ASP A 189 2.33 1.63 7.58
N ALA A 190 1.46 2.30 6.82
CA ALA A 190 0.73 3.47 7.30
C ALA A 190 -0.07 3.16 8.59
N LYS A 191 -0.72 1.99 8.68
CA LYS A 191 -1.47 1.58 9.87
C LYS A 191 -0.59 1.17 11.04
N GLN A 192 0.40 0.31 10.77
CA GLN A 192 1.22 -0.30 11.82
C GLN A 192 2.25 0.68 12.38
N LEU A 193 2.79 1.54 11.52
CA LEU A 193 3.97 2.35 11.79
C LEU A 193 3.61 3.82 11.99
N LEU A 194 2.69 4.34 11.18
CA LEU A 194 2.37 5.78 11.14
C LEU A 194 1.03 6.15 11.79
N GLY A 195 0.33 5.18 12.37
CA GLY A 195 -0.90 5.43 13.11
C GLY A 195 -2.13 5.75 12.24
N LEU A 196 -2.16 5.32 10.97
CA LEU A 196 -3.37 5.40 10.15
C LEU A 196 -4.53 4.65 10.83
N GLY A 197 -5.64 5.35 11.06
CA GLY A 197 -6.82 4.79 11.74
C GLY A 197 -6.73 4.74 13.27
N GLN A 198 -5.64 5.20 13.89
CA GLN A 198 -5.52 5.33 15.35
C GLN A 198 -6.06 6.67 15.89
N TYR A 199 -6.34 7.62 15.01
CA TYR A 199 -6.84 8.94 15.35
C TYR A 199 -8.36 8.89 15.65
N GLN A 200 -8.76 9.46 16.79
CA GLN A 200 -10.10 9.30 17.37
C GLN A 200 -10.99 10.57 17.35
N ASN A 201 -10.66 11.59 16.56
CA ASN A 201 -11.52 12.79 16.48
C ASN A 201 -12.70 12.59 15.54
N GLY A 202 -13.81 13.26 15.86
CA GLY A 202 -15.10 13.05 15.20
C GLY A 202 -15.34 13.83 13.90
N THR A 203 -14.46 14.75 13.48
CA THR A 203 -14.69 15.55 12.27
C THR A 203 -14.02 14.94 11.05
N CYS A 204 -14.72 14.97 9.91
CA CYS A 204 -14.17 14.54 8.62
C CYS A 204 -12.91 15.34 8.25
N HIS A 205 -12.93 16.66 8.46
CA HIS A 205 -11.79 17.53 8.22
C HIS A 205 -10.53 17.07 8.96
N SER A 206 -10.63 16.77 10.26
CA SER A 206 -9.46 16.31 11.02
C SER A 206 -8.98 14.93 10.60
N ALA A 207 -9.89 14.03 10.19
CA ALA A 207 -9.50 12.73 9.63
C ALA A 207 -8.73 12.89 8.31
N VAL A 208 -9.16 13.80 7.43
CA VAL A 208 -8.47 14.14 6.18
C VAL A 208 -7.08 14.73 6.49
N THR A 209 -6.99 15.68 7.42
CA THR A 209 -5.70 16.27 7.81
C THR A 209 -4.74 15.23 8.40
N HIS A 210 -5.23 14.28 9.21
CA HIS A 210 -4.44 13.15 9.71
C HIS A 210 -3.95 12.22 8.59
N LEU A 211 -4.81 11.90 7.63
CA LEU A 211 -4.40 11.12 6.45
C LEU A 211 -3.24 11.79 5.71
N HIS A 212 -3.29 13.11 5.51
CA HIS A 212 -2.20 13.84 4.85
C HIS A 212 -0.89 13.81 5.64
N LEU A 213 -0.94 13.96 6.97
CA LEU A 213 0.27 13.84 7.80
C LEU A 213 0.90 12.44 7.69
N VAL A 214 0.07 11.39 7.71
CA VAL A 214 0.53 10.01 7.52
C VAL A 214 1.17 9.85 6.14
N CYS A 215 0.53 10.32 5.08
CA CYS A 215 1.08 10.28 3.73
C CYS A 215 2.40 11.06 3.62
N PHE A 216 2.49 12.22 4.27
CA PHE A 216 3.69 13.05 4.27
C PHE A 216 4.85 12.38 5.02
N ALA A 217 4.57 11.81 6.20
CA ALA A 217 5.56 11.05 6.96
C ALA A 217 6.05 9.82 6.17
N TYR A 218 5.14 9.11 5.50
CA TYR A 218 5.51 8.01 4.60
C TYR A 218 6.44 8.51 3.49
N ALA A 219 6.04 9.55 2.77
CA ALA A 219 6.83 10.14 1.68
C ALA A 219 8.23 10.57 2.13
N LEU A 220 8.38 11.13 3.34
CA LEU A 220 9.68 11.47 3.91
C LEU A 220 10.54 10.25 4.23
N LEU A 221 9.96 9.21 4.84
CA LEU A 221 10.70 7.99 5.13
C LEU A 221 11.12 7.29 3.84
N THR A 222 10.25 7.28 2.82
CA THR A 222 10.55 6.78 1.48
C THR A 222 11.66 7.58 0.82
N HIS A 223 11.64 8.90 0.97
CA HIS A 223 12.69 9.77 0.45
C HIS A 223 14.07 9.43 1.05
N VAL A 224 14.14 9.30 2.38
CA VAL A 224 15.38 8.92 3.10
C VAL A 224 15.86 7.54 2.66
N ALA A 225 14.95 6.59 2.44
CA ALA A 225 15.28 5.27 1.93
C ALA A 225 15.96 5.31 0.56
N ILE A 226 15.34 6.03 -0.38
CA ILE A 226 15.86 6.18 -1.75
C ILE A 226 17.25 6.83 -1.72
N GLU A 227 17.45 7.86 -0.89
CA GLU A 227 18.75 8.53 -0.76
C GLU A 227 19.82 7.58 -0.17
N ARG A 228 19.48 6.76 0.83
CA ARG A 228 20.38 5.76 1.41
C ARG A 228 20.79 4.70 0.38
N ASP A 229 19.82 4.14 -0.36
CA ASP A 229 20.08 3.09 -1.35
C ASP A 229 20.97 3.61 -2.50
N ARG A 230 20.80 4.89 -2.88
CA ARG A 230 21.66 5.56 -3.86
C ARG A 230 23.07 5.82 -3.35
N ALA A 231 23.24 6.08 -2.06
CA ALA A 231 24.55 6.24 -1.45
C ALA A 231 25.34 4.92 -1.39
N GLN A 232 24.66 3.76 -1.48
CA GLN A 232 25.25 2.43 -1.32
C GLN A 232 25.45 1.63 -2.63
N GLY A 233 25.10 2.14 -3.83
CA GLY A 233 25.33 1.38 -5.07
C GLY A 233 25.17 2.13 -6.40
N LYS A 234 25.92 1.68 -7.44
CA LYS A 234 25.79 2.14 -8.83
C LYS A 234 24.35 1.89 -9.35
N ARG A 235 23.77 2.91 -9.97
CA ARG A 235 22.42 3.00 -10.53
C ARG A 235 22.00 1.72 -11.29
N LYS A 236 21.24 0.82 -10.65
CA LYS A 236 20.56 -0.28 -11.37
C LYS A 236 19.34 0.28 -12.09
N LYS A 237 19.27 0.09 -13.41
CA LYS A 237 18.07 0.38 -14.21
C LYS A 237 16.98 -0.62 -13.82
N HIS A 238 16.14 -0.26 -12.86
CA HIS A 238 14.85 -0.91 -12.68
C HIS A 238 13.77 0.00 -13.28
N PRO A 239 12.82 -0.52 -14.09
CA PRO A 239 11.70 0.27 -14.62
C PRO A 239 10.71 0.74 -13.54
N CYS A 240 10.79 0.19 -12.32
CA CYS A 240 9.88 0.51 -11.24
C CYS A 240 10.61 1.05 -10.00
N LEU A 241 10.25 2.26 -9.56
CA LEU A 241 10.63 2.80 -8.25
C LEU A 241 9.87 2.05 -7.15
N SER A 242 10.32 0.85 -6.79
CA SER A 242 9.85 0.15 -5.60
C SER A 242 10.48 0.78 -4.35
N ALA A 243 9.93 1.90 -3.90
CA ALA A 243 10.39 2.57 -2.69
C ALA A 243 9.56 2.11 -1.47
N CYS A 244 9.81 0.88 -1.03
CA CYS A 244 9.33 0.41 0.27
C CYS A 244 10.17 1.05 1.39
N LEU A 245 9.58 1.35 2.54
CA LEU A 245 10.35 1.83 3.70
C LEU A 245 11.38 0.76 4.13
N PRO A 246 12.63 1.14 4.43
CA PRO A 246 13.66 0.24 4.91
C PRO A 246 13.36 -0.09 6.35
N GLY A 247 12.47 -1.06 6.51
CA GLY A 247 12.00 -1.61 7.77
C GLY A 247 11.73 -3.10 7.55
N GLN A 248 12.82 -3.87 7.55
CA GLN A 248 12.90 -5.30 7.82
C GLN A 248 11.75 -6.19 7.34
N GLN A 249 12.03 -6.92 6.25
CA GLN A 249 11.33 -8.13 5.87
C GLN A 249 11.73 -9.35 6.74
N GLU A 250 12.30 -9.13 7.93
CA GLU A 250 12.64 -10.21 8.86
C GLU A 250 11.46 -10.55 9.77
N ASN A 251 11.10 -11.84 9.73
CA ASN A 251 10.35 -12.58 10.74
C ASN A 251 8.88 -12.23 10.98
N PHE A 252 8.00 -12.89 10.20
CA PHE A 252 6.88 -13.61 10.80
C PHE A 252 6.64 -14.92 10.01
N LYS A 253 7.55 -15.89 10.21
CA LYS A 253 7.16 -17.31 10.18
C LYS A 253 6.48 -17.57 11.53
N THR A 254 5.15 -17.60 11.57
CA THR A 254 4.48 -18.42 12.57
C THR A 254 4.69 -19.87 12.14
N SER A 255 5.88 -20.40 12.42
CA SER A 255 6.09 -21.85 12.45
C SER A 255 5.48 -22.34 13.75
N PHE A 256 4.25 -22.86 13.67
CA PHE A 256 3.88 -23.94 14.57
C PHE A 256 4.69 -25.16 14.10
N ALA A 257 5.84 -25.39 14.72
CA ALA A 257 6.57 -26.63 14.64
C ALA A 257 6.44 -27.29 16.01
N ALA A 258 5.73 -28.42 16.02
CA ALA A 258 5.67 -29.34 17.14
C ALA A 258 7.07 -29.74 17.58
N TRP A 259 7.33 -29.69 18.89
CA TRP A 259 8.55 -30.19 19.50
C TRP A 259 8.43 -31.72 19.64
N PRO A 260 9.31 -32.56 19.04
CA PRO A 260 9.27 -33.98 19.25
C PRO A 260 10.19 -34.37 20.41
N GLY A 261 9.59 -34.98 21.43
CA GLY A 261 10.11 -36.21 22.02
C GLY A 261 11.22 -36.15 23.07
N LYS A 262 10.84 -36.70 24.25
CA LYS A 262 11.63 -37.53 25.17
C LYS A 262 12.54 -36.83 26.18
N THR A 263 12.04 -36.76 27.41
CA THR A 263 12.81 -37.09 28.61
C THR A 263 11.91 -37.85 29.59
N SER A 264 12.29 -39.08 29.92
CA SER A 264 11.90 -39.82 31.12
C SER A 264 13.04 -40.81 31.41
N PRO A 265 13.14 -41.33 32.63
CA PRO A 265 13.46 -40.66 33.89
C PRO A 265 14.81 -41.18 34.45
N ILE A 266 15.32 -40.57 35.53
CA ILE A 266 16.23 -41.06 36.60
C ILE A 266 16.42 -39.78 37.46
N THR A 267 16.11 -39.69 38.75
CA THR A 267 16.12 -40.67 39.85
C THR A 267 14.87 -40.53 40.72
#